data_AF-A0A1B6KX68-F1
#
_entry.id   AF-A0A1B6KX68-F1
#
_cell.length_a   1.000
_cell.length_b   1.000
_cell.length_c   1.000
_cell.angle_alpha   90.00
_cell.angle_beta   90.00
_cell.angle_gamma   90.00
#
_symmetry.space_group_name_H-M   'P 1'
#
loop_
_entity.id
_entity.type
_entity.pdbx_description
1 polymer ?
#
loop_
_entity_poly.entity_id
_entity_poly.type
_entity_poly.pdbx_seq_one_letter_code
_entity_poly.pdbx_strand_id
1 'polypeptide(L)'
;VQAGRLGVDLAGAVTAALDQLLHVGALSKNGDKLELSKIGKAAVKANVDMEMAKQLYSDLQTAQTSLVLLSHLHLLFLVTPYTMVDQIRFHQQIFCNVYMDLGEKEAQTARVLGVGEHCIAQLMTGRTIKGNLNQIVHRFYLSLILFDLWNGNSLWTVSTKYKLPRGLVHNLVVSASAFSSSVVRFCEVLDEMWCFK
;
A
#
# COMPACT_ATOMS: atom_id res chain seq x y z
N VAL A 1 15.19 -28.62 24.62
CA VAL A 1 15.87 -29.93 24.43
C VAL A 1 16.32 -30.20 22.98
N GLN A 2 15.91 -29.41 21.96
CA GLN A 2 16.56 -29.41 20.64
C GLN A 2 17.62 -28.30 20.44
N ALA A 3 17.47 -27.12 21.05
CA ALA A 3 18.42 -25.99 20.91
C ALA A 3 19.83 -26.27 21.48
N GLY A 4 19.93 -26.97 22.61
CA GLY A 4 21.22 -27.35 23.21
C GLY A 4 22.03 -28.37 22.39
N ARG A 5 21.41 -29.09 21.44
CA ARG A 5 22.11 -30.02 20.53
C ARG A 5 22.71 -29.32 19.30
N LEU A 6 22.35 -28.06 19.05
CA LEU A 6 22.75 -27.29 17.86
C LEU A 6 23.73 -26.14 18.18
N GLY A 7 24.14 -25.98 19.45
CA GLY A 7 25.07 -24.90 19.85
C GLY A 7 24.49 -23.49 19.69
N VAL A 8 23.17 -23.34 19.59
CA VAL A 8 22.50 -22.05 19.39
C VAL A 8 22.20 -21.42 20.74
N ASP A 9 22.77 -20.24 21.00
CA ASP A 9 22.44 -19.40 22.15
C ASP A 9 21.04 -18.80 21.99
N LEU A 10 20.04 -19.53 22.49
CA LEU A 10 18.65 -19.12 22.45
C LEU A 10 18.38 -17.86 23.27
N ALA A 11 19.09 -17.66 24.39
CA ALA A 11 18.89 -16.51 25.26
C ALA A 11 19.41 -15.23 24.61
N GLY A 12 20.59 -15.31 23.99
CA GLY A 12 21.14 -14.22 23.17
C GLY A 12 20.25 -13.88 21.98
N ALA A 13 19.74 -14.89 21.27
CA ALA A 13 18.84 -14.70 20.13
C ALA A 13 17.51 -14.02 20.54
N VAL A 14 16.92 -14.41 21.66
CA VAL A 14 15.69 -13.78 22.18
C VAL A 14 15.95 -12.33 22.57
N THR A 15 17.06 -12.04 23.26
CA THR A 15 17.41 -10.67 23.65
C THR A 15 17.63 -9.77 22.44
N ALA A 16 18.37 -10.25 21.44
CA ALA A 16 18.59 -9.53 20.19
C ALA A 16 17.27 -9.27 19.43
N ALA A 17 16.35 -10.24 19.41
CA ALA A 17 15.04 -10.05 18.79
C ALA A 17 14.19 -9.01 19.53
N LEU A 18 14.23 -8.99 20.88
CA LEU A 18 13.53 -7.97 21.67
C LEU A 18 14.11 -6.57 21.43
N ASP A 19 15.43 -6.44 21.37
CA ASP A 19 16.09 -5.17 21.05
C ASP A 19 15.73 -4.69 19.64
N GLN A 20 15.66 -5.60 18.67
CA GLN A 20 15.18 -5.27 17.33
C GLN A 20 13.72 -4.80 17.33
N LEU A 21 12.83 -5.49 18.05
CA LEU A 21 11.42 -5.13 18.16
C LEU A 21 11.21 -3.78 18.85
N LEU A 22 12.04 -3.43 19.84
CA LEU A 22 12.07 -2.11 20.45
C LEU A 22 12.57 -1.05 19.46
N HIS A 23 13.67 -1.32 18.75
CA HIS A 23 14.24 -0.41 17.75
C HIS A 23 13.25 -0.09 16.62
N VAL A 24 12.52 -1.10 16.13
CA VAL A 24 11.50 -0.87 15.09
C VAL A 24 10.20 -0.27 15.66
N GLY A 25 10.07 -0.09 16.98
CA GLY A 25 8.90 0.51 17.62
C GLY A 25 7.69 -0.43 17.71
N ALA A 26 7.89 -1.73 17.55
CA ALA A 26 6.85 -2.74 17.75
C ALA A 26 6.50 -2.91 19.24
N LEU A 27 7.50 -2.74 20.11
CA LEU A 27 7.38 -2.84 21.56
C LEU A 27 7.60 -1.48 22.23
N SER A 28 6.99 -1.30 23.39
CA SER A 28 7.21 -0.22 24.34
C SER A 28 7.56 -0.82 25.70
N LYS A 29 8.44 -0.14 26.44
CA LYS A 29 8.85 -0.55 27.78
C LYS A 29 8.07 0.26 28.82
N ASN A 30 7.23 -0.42 29.60
CA ASN A 30 6.49 0.16 30.71
C ASN A 30 7.05 -0.42 32.02
N GLY A 31 8.08 0.22 32.57
CA GLY A 31 8.86 -0.32 33.69
C GLY A 31 9.58 -1.62 33.31
N ASP A 32 9.31 -2.70 34.05
CA ASP A 32 9.86 -4.03 33.79
C ASP A 32 9.02 -4.88 32.82
N LYS A 33 7.90 -4.34 32.31
CA LYS A 33 7.04 -5.03 31.35
C LYS A 33 7.25 -4.52 29.93
N LEU A 34 7.33 -5.46 28.99
CA LEU A 34 7.31 -5.17 27.56
C LEU A 34 5.87 -5.32 27.07
N GLU A 35 5.37 -4.29 26.39
CA GLU A 35 4.04 -4.27 25.82
C GLU A 35 4.12 -3.93 24.32
N LEU A 36 3.21 -4.48 23.52
CA LEU A 36 3.08 -4.06 22.12
C LEU A 36 2.64 -2.59 22.05
N SER A 37 3.32 -1.82 21.21
CA SER A 37 2.88 -0.47 20.86
C SER A 37 1.53 -0.52 20.14
N LYS A 38 0.80 0.62 20.07
CA LYS A 38 -0.49 0.67 19.34
C LYS A 38 -0.33 0.20 17.89
N ILE A 39 0.71 0.68 17.20
CA ILE A 39 1.02 0.27 15.83
C ILE A 39 1.46 -1.20 15.75
N GLY A 40 2.18 -1.72 16.76
CA GLY A 40 2.55 -3.13 16.84
C GLY A 40 1.34 -4.06 17.01
N LYS A 41 0.37 -3.67 17.85
CA LYS A 41 -0.91 -4.40 17.97
C LYS A 41 -1.67 -4.40 16.64
N ALA A 42 -1.71 -3.27 15.95
CA ALA A 42 -2.35 -3.13 14.65
C ALA A 42 -1.65 -3.99 13.57
N ALA A 43 -0.32 -3.97 13.53
CA ALA A 43 0.49 -4.76 12.59
C ALA A 43 0.24 -6.27 12.76
N VAL A 44 0.25 -6.76 14.00
CA VAL A 44 -0.04 -8.17 14.31
C VAL A 44 -1.46 -8.55 13.87
N LYS A 45 -2.46 -7.71 14.16
CA LYS A 45 -3.85 -7.99 13.79
C LYS A 45 -4.08 -7.96 12.28
N ALA A 46 -3.36 -7.09 11.56
CA ALA A 46 -3.40 -6.96 10.11
C ALA A 46 -2.55 -7.99 9.37
N ASN A 47 -1.73 -8.78 10.09
CA ASN A 47 -0.77 -9.72 9.52
C ASN A 47 0.21 -9.04 8.53
N VAL A 48 0.78 -7.91 8.94
CA VAL A 48 1.79 -7.16 8.18
C VAL A 48 3.05 -6.93 9.01
N ASP A 49 4.19 -6.75 8.35
CA ASP A 49 5.42 -6.38 9.03
C ASP A 49 5.39 -4.91 9.52
N MET A 50 6.39 -4.55 10.33
CA MET A 50 6.44 -3.23 10.97
C MET A 50 6.73 -2.09 9.99
N GLU A 51 7.43 -2.35 8.90
CA GLU A 51 7.75 -1.34 7.89
C GLU A 51 6.48 -0.98 7.11
N MET A 52 5.76 -2.00 6.65
CA MET A 52 4.46 -1.85 6.01
C MET A 52 3.42 -1.22 6.95
N ALA A 53 3.42 -1.59 8.23
CA ALA A 53 2.51 -0.99 9.23
C ALA A 53 2.74 0.52 9.38
N LYS A 54 4.01 0.96 9.43
CA LYS A 54 4.36 2.39 9.50
C LYS A 54 3.95 3.14 8.25
N GLN A 55 4.22 2.55 7.08
CA GLN A 55 3.82 3.13 5.80
C GLN A 55 2.30 3.25 5.69
N LEU A 56 1.57 2.16 6.00
CA LEU A 56 0.11 2.16 6.00
C LEU A 56 -0.46 3.20 6.97
N TYR A 57 0.09 3.30 8.18
CA TYR A 57 -0.34 4.31 9.15
C TYR A 57 -0.16 5.73 8.62
N SER A 58 1.02 6.04 8.05
CA SER A 58 1.32 7.35 7.44
C SER A 58 0.40 7.67 6.26
N ASP A 59 0.16 6.69 5.39
CA ASP A 59 -0.73 6.85 4.22
C ASP A 59 -2.17 7.10 4.67
N LEU A 60 -2.67 6.36 5.67
CA LEU A 60 -4.01 6.54 6.21
C LEU A 60 -4.15 7.91 6.89
N GLN A 61 -3.17 8.33 7.71
CA GLN A 61 -3.17 9.68 8.30
C GLN A 61 -3.24 10.77 7.23
N THR A 62 -2.45 10.63 6.15
CA THR A 62 -2.48 11.57 5.03
C THR A 62 -3.86 11.57 4.36
N ALA A 63 -4.42 10.39 4.13
CA ALA A 63 -5.75 10.23 3.55
C ALA A 63 -6.85 10.84 4.42
N GLN A 64 -6.77 10.79 5.76
CA GLN A 64 -7.75 11.44 6.64
C GLN A 64 -7.87 12.94 6.41
N THR A 65 -6.77 13.60 6.03
CA THR A 65 -6.75 15.05 5.78
C THR A 65 -7.32 15.44 4.42
N SER A 66 -7.38 14.51 3.47
CA SER A 66 -7.68 14.80 2.07
C SER A 66 -8.38 13.65 1.35
N LEU A 67 -9.30 12.95 2.02
CA LEU A 67 -9.99 11.81 1.42
C LEU A 67 -10.95 12.27 0.32
N VAL A 68 -10.86 11.63 -0.85
CA VAL A 68 -11.74 11.90 -2.00
C VAL A 68 -12.70 10.74 -2.14
N LEU A 69 -13.98 10.97 -1.85
CA LEU A 69 -15.06 9.97 -1.93
C LEU A 69 -16.01 10.22 -3.11
N LEU A 70 -15.57 10.99 -4.11
CA LEU A 70 -16.34 11.26 -5.33
C LEU A 70 -16.46 10.01 -6.23
N SER A 71 -15.47 9.12 -6.16
CA SER A 71 -15.45 7.80 -6.79
C SER A 71 -14.67 6.80 -5.92
N HIS A 72 -14.65 5.53 -6.34
CA HIS A 72 -13.95 4.46 -5.61
C HIS A 72 -12.42 4.49 -5.79
N LEU A 73 -11.89 5.34 -6.67
CA LEU A 73 -10.48 5.32 -7.05
C LEU A 73 -9.52 5.59 -5.88
N HIS A 74 -9.86 6.53 -4.99
CA HIS A 74 -9.00 6.83 -3.84
C HIS A 74 -8.99 5.66 -2.84
N LEU A 75 -10.14 5.04 -2.59
CA LEU A 75 -10.22 3.85 -1.74
C LEU A 75 -9.41 2.68 -2.34
N LEU A 76 -9.51 2.47 -3.66
CA LEU A 76 -8.71 1.48 -4.37
C LEU A 76 -7.21 1.77 -4.28
N PHE A 77 -6.80 3.04 -4.28
CA PHE A 77 -5.41 3.42 -4.03
C PHE A 77 -4.94 3.01 -2.64
N LEU A 78 -5.74 3.27 -1.60
CA LEU A 78 -5.41 2.88 -0.22
C LEU A 78 -5.27 1.37 -0.04
N VAL A 79 -6.06 0.58 -0.78
CA VAL A 79 -5.97 -0.90 -0.76
C VAL A 79 -5.12 -1.50 -1.88
N THR A 80 -4.40 -0.68 -2.65
CA THR A 80 -3.42 -1.18 -3.61
C THR A 80 -2.17 -1.63 -2.85
N PRO A 81 -1.78 -2.92 -2.91
CA PRO A 81 -0.68 -3.44 -2.11
C PRO A 81 0.68 -2.88 -2.55
N TYR A 82 1.52 -2.51 -1.58
CA TYR A 82 2.88 -2.02 -1.85
C TYR A 82 3.76 -3.05 -2.58
N THR A 83 3.62 -4.32 -2.21
CA THR A 83 4.41 -5.44 -2.77
C THR A 83 4.15 -5.70 -4.25
N MET A 84 3.04 -5.21 -4.81
CA MET A 84 2.71 -5.36 -6.22
C MET A 84 3.38 -4.32 -7.11
N VAL A 85 3.83 -3.19 -6.53
CA VAL A 85 4.43 -2.08 -7.28
C VAL A 85 5.66 -2.55 -8.05
N ASP A 86 6.53 -3.38 -7.47
CA ASP A 86 7.73 -3.87 -8.15
C ASP A 86 7.47 -5.06 -9.09
N GLN A 87 6.33 -5.72 -8.94
CA GLN A 87 5.97 -6.90 -9.75
C GLN A 87 5.34 -6.52 -11.10
N ILE A 88 4.69 -5.36 -11.16
CA ILE A 88 3.99 -4.89 -12.34
C ILE A 88 4.84 -3.84 -13.01
N ARG A 89 5.09 -3.99 -14.31
CA ARG A 89 5.87 -3.01 -15.06
C ARG A 89 5.05 -1.73 -15.28
N PHE A 90 5.64 -0.59 -14.94
CA PHE A 90 5.08 0.71 -15.29
C PHE A 90 5.14 0.97 -16.80
N HIS A 91 4.00 1.17 -17.43
CA HIS A 91 3.89 1.54 -18.85
C HIS A 91 3.51 3.01 -18.98
N GLN A 92 4.51 3.90 -19.00
CA GLN A 92 4.32 5.35 -18.99
C GLN A 92 3.33 5.86 -20.03
N GLN A 93 3.44 5.43 -21.30
CA GLN A 93 2.53 5.88 -22.35
C GLN A 93 1.07 5.47 -22.07
N ILE A 94 0.84 4.25 -21.59
CA ILE A 94 -0.49 3.77 -21.23
C ILE A 94 -1.02 4.58 -20.06
N PHE A 95 -0.20 4.78 -19.03
CA PHE A 95 -0.58 5.58 -17.86
C PHE A 95 -1.01 7.00 -18.24
N CYS A 96 -0.21 7.71 -19.05
CA CYS A 96 -0.56 9.06 -19.50
C CYS A 96 -1.86 9.08 -20.32
N ASN A 97 -2.08 8.11 -21.22
CA ASN A 97 -3.32 8.03 -21.98
C ASN A 97 -4.53 7.81 -21.07
N VAL A 98 -4.44 6.85 -20.14
CA VAL A 98 -5.52 6.59 -19.18
C VAL A 98 -5.77 7.81 -18.29
N TYR A 99 -4.71 8.53 -17.90
CA TYR A 99 -4.86 9.77 -17.14
C TYR A 99 -5.66 10.83 -17.90
N MET A 100 -5.37 11.01 -19.19
CA MET A 100 -6.07 12.00 -20.02
C MET A 100 -7.55 11.68 -20.23
N ASP A 101 -7.92 10.40 -20.12
CA ASP A 101 -9.30 9.94 -20.22
C ASP A 101 -10.05 9.98 -18.86
N LEU A 102 -9.41 10.43 -17.77
CA LEU A 102 -10.06 10.52 -16.46
C LEU A 102 -11.17 11.56 -16.44
N GLY A 103 -12.29 11.19 -15.81
CA GLY A 103 -13.33 12.14 -15.45
C GLY A 103 -12.87 13.12 -14.37
N GLU A 104 -13.65 14.19 -14.17
CA GLU A 104 -13.32 15.25 -13.19
C GLU A 104 -13.14 14.70 -11.76
N LYS A 105 -13.95 13.69 -11.39
CA LYS A 105 -13.93 13.05 -10.06
C LYS A 105 -12.61 12.31 -9.85
N GLU A 106 -12.18 11.51 -10.82
CA GLU A 106 -10.94 10.75 -10.77
C GLU A 106 -9.71 11.67 -10.89
N ALA A 107 -9.79 12.71 -11.72
CA ALA A 107 -8.76 13.74 -11.83
C ALA A 107 -8.55 14.48 -10.49
N GLN A 108 -9.62 14.71 -9.73
CA GLN A 108 -9.51 15.26 -8.38
C GLN A 108 -8.77 14.31 -7.42
N THR A 109 -9.04 13.01 -7.48
CA THR A 109 -8.26 12.01 -6.73
C THR A 109 -6.79 12.05 -7.11
N ALA A 110 -6.48 12.06 -8.41
CA ALA A 110 -5.11 12.16 -8.92
C ALA A 110 -4.35 13.39 -8.37
N ARG A 111 -4.98 14.57 -8.40
CA ARG A 111 -4.38 15.81 -7.87
C ARG A 111 -4.08 15.73 -6.38
N VAL A 112 -5.00 15.18 -5.59
CA VAL A 112 -4.81 14.97 -4.14
C VAL A 112 -3.62 14.05 -3.86
N LEU A 113 -3.41 13.03 -4.68
CA LEU A 113 -2.27 12.12 -4.58
C LEU A 113 -0.95 12.74 -5.10
N GLY A 114 -0.96 14.00 -5.52
CA GLY A 114 0.22 14.67 -6.11
C GLY A 114 0.49 14.27 -7.56
N VAL A 115 -0.36 13.45 -8.16
CA VAL A 115 -0.31 13.05 -9.57
C VAL A 115 -1.11 14.05 -10.40
N GLY A 116 -0.74 15.31 -10.35
CA GLY A 116 -1.40 16.38 -11.09
C GLY A 116 -0.91 16.51 -12.53
N GLU A 117 -1.47 17.49 -13.24
CA GLU A 117 -1.18 17.78 -14.65
C GLU A 117 0.32 18.05 -14.87
N HIS A 118 0.99 18.71 -13.91
CA HIS A 118 2.44 18.92 -13.95
C HIS A 118 3.24 17.61 -13.97
N CYS A 119 2.85 16.65 -13.13
CA CYS A 119 3.47 15.33 -13.07
C CYS A 119 3.32 14.59 -14.40
N ILE A 120 2.12 14.65 -14.99
CA ILE A 120 1.85 14.00 -16.28
C ILE A 120 2.58 14.69 -17.44
N ALA A 121 2.65 16.02 -17.44
CA ALA A 121 3.43 16.77 -18.43
C ALA A 121 4.92 16.38 -18.38
N GLN A 122 5.49 16.22 -17.18
CA GLN A 122 6.87 15.73 -17.03
C GLN A 122 7.05 14.34 -17.65
N LEU A 123 6.15 13.39 -17.35
CA LEU A 123 6.20 12.05 -17.93
C LEU A 123 6.08 12.08 -19.46
N MET A 124 5.18 12.89 -20.01
CA MET A 124 5.00 13.01 -21.46
C MET A 124 6.25 13.54 -22.17
N THR A 125 7.05 14.38 -21.51
CA THR A 125 8.35 14.84 -22.02
C THR A 125 9.49 13.83 -21.87
N GLY A 126 9.21 12.62 -21.35
CA GLY A 126 10.22 11.58 -21.13
C GLY A 126 11.09 11.80 -19.89
N ARG A 127 10.74 12.74 -19.01
CA ARG A 127 11.45 12.98 -17.76
C ARG A 127 11.05 11.94 -16.72
N THR A 128 12.03 11.50 -15.93
CA THR A 128 11.79 10.56 -14.84
C THR A 128 11.31 11.29 -13.58
N ILE A 129 10.33 10.70 -12.91
CA ILE A 129 9.88 11.14 -11.60
C ILE A 129 10.86 10.61 -10.56
N LYS A 130 11.28 11.45 -9.63
CA LYS A 130 12.28 11.13 -8.61
C LYS A 130 11.64 11.01 -7.23
N GLY A 131 12.29 10.22 -6.36
CA GLY A 131 11.90 10.08 -4.95
C GLY A 131 10.55 9.38 -4.75
N ASN A 132 9.91 9.69 -3.62
CA ASN A 132 8.67 9.03 -3.18
C ASN A 132 7.51 9.21 -4.15
N LEU A 133 7.48 10.30 -4.93
CA LEU A 133 6.44 10.53 -5.93
C LEU A 133 6.43 9.44 -7.01
N ASN A 134 7.58 8.84 -7.34
CA ASN A 134 7.64 7.75 -8.30
C ASN A 134 6.88 6.52 -7.82
N GLN A 135 7.00 6.18 -6.52
CA GLN A 135 6.24 5.07 -5.93
C GLN A 135 4.75 5.37 -5.90
N ILE A 136 4.35 6.61 -5.57
CA ILE A 136 2.94 7.03 -5.57
C ILE A 136 2.36 6.93 -6.99
N VAL A 137 3.06 7.43 -8.00
CA VAL A 137 2.63 7.36 -9.41
C VAL A 137 2.47 5.92 -9.86
N HIS A 138 3.43 5.05 -9.51
CA HIS A 138 3.36 3.65 -9.89
C HIS A 138 2.20 2.94 -9.18
N ARG A 139 2.02 3.16 -7.88
CA ARG A 139 0.88 2.63 -7.12
C ARG A 139 -0.45 3.15 -7.65
N PHE A 140 -0.51 4.42 -8.06
CA PHE A 140 -1.70 5.00 -8.69
C PHE A 140 -2.00 4.35 -10.04
N TYR A 141 -0.98 4.02 -10.85
CA TYR A 141 -1.17 3.23 -12.07
C TYR A 141 -1.80 1.85 -11.79
N LEU A 142 -1.37 1.15 -10.74
CA LEU A 142 -2.00 -0.10 -10.31
C LEU A 142 -3.45 0.10 -9.85
N SER A 143 -3.72 1.22 -9.18
CA SER A 143 -5.06 1.59 -8.73
C SER A 143 -6.00 1.84 -9.90
N LEU A 144 -5.51 2.41 -11.00
CA LEU A 144 -6.29 2.59 -12.24
C LEU A 144 -6.65 1.24 -12.88
N ILE A 145 -5.74 0.27 -12.85
CA ILE A 145 -6.03 -1.10 -13.32
C ILE A 145 -7.16 -1.72 -12.49
N LEU A 146 -7.07 -1.60 -11.17
CA LEU A 146 -8.13 -2.07 -10.25
C LEU A 146 -9.45 -1.32 -10.48
N PHE A 147 -9.40 -0.02 -10.76
CA PHE A 147 -10.58 0.80 -11.01
C PHE A 147 -11.30 0.43 -12.30
N ASP A 148 -10.57 0.12 -13.37
CA ASP A 148 -11.17 -0.41 -14.59
C ASP A 148 -11.91 -1.72 -14.34
N LEU A 149 -11.34 -2.63 -13.54
CA LEU A 149 -11.99 -3.88 -13.15
C LEU A 149 -13.21 -3.64 -12.26
N TRP A 150 -13.09 -2.71 -11.31
CA TRP A 150 -14.19 -2.29 -10.43
C TRP A 150 -15.39 -1.75 -11.22
N ASN A 151 -15.14 -1.04 -12.32
CA ASN A 151 -16.18 -0.52 -13.22
C ASN A 151 -16.77 -1.57 -14.18
N GLY A 152 -16.52 -2.86 -13.94
CA GLY A 152 -17.14 -3.96 -14.68
C GLY A 152 -16.43 -4.37 -15.98
N ASN A 153 -15.23 -3.84 -16.26
CA ASN A 153 -14.46 -4.30 -17.41
C ASN A 153 -13.93 -5.73 -17.18
N SER A 154 -13.98 -6.55 -18.23
CA SER A 154 -13.48 -7.92 -18.14
C SER A 154 -11.96 -7.96 -17.95
N LEU A 155 -11.46 -9.03 -17.30
CA LEU A 155 -10.03 -9.31 -17.19
C LEU A 155 -9.31 -9.30 -18.55
N TRP A 156 -10.01 -9.73 -19.61
CA TRP A 156 -9.48 -9.72 -20.97
C TRP A 156 -9.26 -8.29 -21.47
N THR A 157 -10.29 -7.45 -21.38
CA THR A 157 -10.24 -6.04 -21.80
C THR A 157 -9.13 -5.29 -21.08
N VAL A 158 -9.03 -5.45 -19.76
CA VAL A 158 -8.02 -4.79 -18.93
C VAL A 158 -6.61 -5.31 -19.26
N SER A 159 -6.44 -6.62 -19.40
CA SER A 159 -5.16 -7.23 -19.81
C SER A 159 -4.68 -6.68 -21.15
N THR A 160 -5.57 -6.54 -22.14
CA THR A 160 -5.23 -5.93 -23.44
C THR A 160 -4.92 -4.44 -23.32
N LYS A 161 -5.76 -3.67 -22.61
CA LYS A 161 -5.58 -2.21 -22.42
C LYS A 161 -4.24 -1.86 -21.79
N TYR A 162 -3.86 -2.57 -20.73
CA TYR A 162 -2.64 -2.31 -19.97
C TYR A 162 -1.42 -3.11 -20.46
N LYS A 163 -1.59 -3.97 -21.48
CA LYS A 163 -0.55 -4.86 -22.02
C LYS A 163 0.09 -5.75 -20.95
N LEU A 164 -0.72 -6.22 -20.00
CA LEU A 164 -0.29 -7.07 -18.89
C LEU A 164 -0.80 -8.50 -19.05
N PRO A 165 -0.05 -9.53 -18.65
CA PRO A 165 -0.56 -10.90 -18.62
C PRO A 165 -1.79 -11.02 -17.72
N ARG A 166 -2.82 -11.75 -18.16
CA ARG A 166 -4.06 -11.96 -17.39
C ARG A 166 -3.84 -12.48 -15.98
N GLY A 167 -2.89 -13.41 -15.80
CA GLY A 167 -2.54 -13.95 -14.49
C GLY A 167 -2.01 -12.88 -13.52
N LEU A 168 -1.30 -11.88 -14.04
CA LEU A 168 -0.76 -10.77 -13.25
C LEU A 168 -1.84 -9.75 -12.89
N VAL A 169 -2.77 -9.47 -13.82
CA VAL A 169 -3.98 -8.65 -13.52
C VAL A 169 -4.85 -9.35 -12.46
N HIS A 170 -5.05 -10.66 -12.58
CA HIS A 170 -5.76 -11.44 -11.57
C HIS A 170 -5.03 -11.43 -10.22
N ASN A 171 -3.71 -11.62 -10.21
CA ASN A 171 -2.92 -11.56 -8.97
C ASN A 171 -3.03 -10.19 -8.28
N LEU A 172 -3.08 -9.10 -9.04
CA LEU A 172 -3.28 -7.75 -8.50
C LEU A 172 -4.62 -7.64 -7.75
N VAL A 173 -5.70 -8.16 -8.32
CA VAL A 173 -7.04 -8.17 -7.69
C VAL A 173 -7.05 -9.00 -6.41
N VAL A 174 -6.50 -10.21 -6.47
CA VAL A 174 -6.43 -11.10 -5.30
C VAL A 174 -5.60 -10.47 -4.18
N SER A 175 -4.44 -9.91 -4.52
CA SER A 175 -3.56 -9.24 -3.56
C SER A 175 -4.20 -7.99 -2.97
N ALA A 176 -4.90 -7.18 -3.77
CA ALA A 176 -5.63 -6.01 -3.29
C ALA A 176 -6.79 -6.40 -2.35
N SER A 177 -7.47 -7.51 -2.62
CA SER A 177 -8.54 -8.03 -1.76
C SER A 177 -8.03 -8.57 -0.42
N ALA A 178 -6.88 -9.25 -0.44
CA ALA A 178 -6.21 -9.67 0.80
C ALA A 178 -5.71 -8.46 1.59
N PHE A 179 -5.09 -7.48 0.92
CA PHE A 179 -4.58 -6.30 1.56
C PHE A 179 -5.69 -5.39 2.11
N SER A 180 -6.84 -5.27 1.43
CA SER A 180 -7.98 -4.53 1.99
C SER A 180 -8.46 -5.12 3.31
N SER A 181 -8.46 -6.46 3.43
CA SER A 181 -8.76 -7.15 4.69
C SER A 181 -7.74 -6.80 5.77
N SER A 182 -6.45 -6.79 5.44
CA SER A 182 -5.39 -6.33 6.35
C SER A 182 -5.58 -4.87 6.76
N VAL A 183 -5.91 -3.97 5.84
CA VAL A 183 -6.16 -2.54 6.13
C VAL A 183 -7.32 -2.37 7.10
N VAL A 184 -8.45 -3.05 6.89
CA VAL A 184 -9.59 -2.99 7.82
C VAL A 184 -9.19 -3.50 9.21
N ARG A 185 -8.50 -4.64 9.29
CA ARG A 185 -7.99 -5.20 10.56
C ARG A 185 -7.01 -4.27 11.27
N PHE A 186 -6.20 -3.54 10.50
CA PHE A 186 -5.29 -2.52 11.02
C PHE A 186 -6.07 -1.38 11.66
N CYS A 187 -7.08 -0.85 10.96
CA CYS A 187 -7.93 0.25 11.43
C CYS A 187 -8.78 -0.14 12.65
N GLU A 188 -9.22 -1.40 12.77
CA GLU A 188 -9.98 -1.88 13.95
C GLU A 188 -9.24 -1.67 15.28
N VAL A 189 -7.90 -1.64 15.28
CA VAL A 189 -7.07 -1.46 16.50
C VAL A 189 -6.88 0.01 16.87
N LEU A 190 -6.99 0.92 15.89
CA LEU A 190 -6.66 2.33 16.03
C LEU A 190 -7.96 3.14 16.03
N ASP A 191 -8.35 3.68 17.18
CA ASP A 191 -9.60 4.42 17.33
C ASP A 191 -9.63 5.70 16.50
N GLU A 192 -8.47 6.33 16.33
CA GLU A 192 -8.28 7.47 15.45
C GLU A 192 -8.59 7.16 13.96
N MET A 193 -8.55 5.90 13.54
CA MET A 193 -8.79 5.44 12.16
C MET A 193 -10.24 5.00 11.90
N TRP A 194 -11.21 5.48 12.70
CA TRP A 194 -12.62 5.07 12.62
C TRP A 194 -13.26 5.23 11.25
N CYS A 195 -12.82 6.20 10.44
CA CYS A 195 -13.37 6.49 9.12
C CYS A 195 -13.04 5.42 8.05
N PHE A 196 -12.15 4.48 8.35
CA PHE A 196 -11.74 3.39 7.46
C PHE A 196 -12.16 2.02 7.97
N LYS A 197 -12.98 1.97 9.03
CA LYS A 197 -13.57 0.75 9.58
C LYS A 197 -14.80 0.32 8.78
#